data_AF-A0A7K3GSZ1-F1
#
_entry.id   AF-A0A7K3GSZ1-F1
#
_cell.length_a   1.000
_cell.length_b   1.000
_cell.length_c   1.000
_cell.angle_alpha   90.00
_cell.angle_beta   90.00
_cell.angle_gamma   90.00
#
_symmetry.space_group_name_H-M   'P 1'
#
loop_
_entity.id
_entity.type
_entity.pdbx_description
1 polymer ?
#
loop_
_entity_poly.entity_id
_entity_poly.type
_entity_poly.pdbx_seq_one_letter_code
_entity_poly.pdbx_strand_id
1 'polypeptide(L)'
;MRPCAADRWADEADLLLRAEGRTPVGTGTGARGVVVRIGAGRWLVLEPDPEAVADGDGAPALRIGAAPARGDGLSALPVLPDAATWVPPDLELVRAGAIGAGRLHPLVASALFPDHGPALPPPPTAPTAGPRVVDCRGARHRLGLVEGVLAALDHDPAEIRREELLAALTGTPLPCLQVIDEAHRRPECLPDIRERLDHGDTAGALAVVENLLGPGARLRAGALRDELEAAAERRIAHGMFRAGLDEPAAGRVGPHREGAREGRFRPRQATFG
;
A
#
# COMPACT_ATOMS: atom_id res chain seq x y z
N MET A 1 4.05 10.98 22.44
CA MET A 1 4.43 9.63 22.91
C MET A 1 3.31 8.71 22.43
N ARG A 2 3.60 7.71 21.58
CA ARG A 2 2.55 6.87 20.98
C ARG A 2 1.83 6.09 22.08
N PRO A 3 0.49 5.98 22.07
CA PRO A 3 -0.23 5.16 23.02
C PRO A 3 0.09 3.67 22.82
N CYS A 4 0.29 2.95 23.93
CA CYS A 4 0.52 1.51 23.94
C CYS A 4 -0.82 0.76 23.90
N ALA A 5 -0.87 -0.38 23.20
CA ALA A 5 -2.04 -1.26 23.16
C ALA A 5 -2.03 -2.26 24.33
N ALA A 6 -1.88 -1.76 25.56
CA ALA A 6 -1.68 -2.60 26.75
C ALA A 6 -2.85 -3.56 27.02
N ASP A 7 -4.06 -3.18 26.62
CA ASP A 7 -5.28 -3.97 26.65
C ASP A 7 -5.21 -5.25 25.81
N ARG A 8 -4.35 -5.29 24.78
CA ARG A 8 -4.23 -6.41 23.84
C ARG A 8 -2.99 -7.27 24.05
N TRP A 9 -2.07 -6.85 24.92
CA TRP A 9 -0.80 -7.56 25.11
C TRP A 9 -1.00 -8.98 25.64
N ALA A 10 -2.05 -9.22 26.42
CA ALA A 10 -2.47 -10.54 26.90
C ALA A 10 -2.71 -11.54 25.75
N ASP A 11 -3.64 -11.20 24.86
CA ASP A 11 -4.07 -12.07 23.77
C ASP A 11 -2.96 -12.28 22.74
N GLU A 12 -2.22 -11.20 22.42
CA GLU A 12 -1.11 -11.24 21.46
C GLU A 12 0.09 -12.03 22.02
N ALA A 13 0.36 -11.95 23.32
CA ALA A 13 1.40 -12.75 23.97
C ALA A 13 1.06 -14.24 23.97
N ASP A 14 -0.21 -14.60 24.22
CA ASP A 14 -0.64 -16.00 24.18
C ASP A 14 -0.59 -16.56 22.74
N LEU A 15 -1.03 -15.79 21.74
CA LEU A 15 -0.85 -16.14 20.33
C LEU A 15 0.62 -16.38 19.97
N LEU A 16 1.51 -15.49 20.41
CA LEU A 16 2.95 -15.60 20.15
C LEU A 16 3.58 -16.82 20.84
N LEU A 17 3.24 -17.07 22.11
CA LEU A 17 3.72 -18.24 22.84
C LEU A 17 3.25 -19.54 22.20
N ARG A 18 1.97 -19.61 21.78
CA ARG A 18 1.42 -20.76 21.04
C ARG A 18 2.14 -20.98 19.71
N ALA A 19 2.44 -19.92 18.96
CA ALA A 19 3.19 -20.01 17.70
C ALA A 19 4.63 -20.54 17.89
N GLU A 20 5.27 -20.17 19.01
CA GLU A 20 6.61 -20.64 19.40
C GLU A 20 6.59 -22.06 20.03
N GLY A 21 5.44 -22.73 20.07
CA GLY A 21 5.29 -24.05 20.70
C GLY A 21 5.44 -24.03 22.23
N ARG A 22 5.35 -22.86 22.86
CA ARG A 22 5.44 -22.69 24.32
C ARG A 22 4.03 -22.62 24.89
N THR A 23 3.66 -23.61 25.71
CA THR A 23 2.34 -23.57 26.35
C THR A 23 2.38 -22.68 27.60
N PRO A 24 1.36 -21.81 27.80
CA PRO A 24 1.23 -21.07 29.06
C PRO A 24 1.02 -22.02 30.25
N VAL A 25 0.36 -23.15 30.02
CA VAL A 25 0.08 -24.21 31.00
C VAL A 25 0.94 -25.44 30.68
N GLY A 26 2.00 -25.67 31.45
CA GLY A 26 2.87 -26.84 31.35
C GLY A 26 4.12 -26.75 32.25
N THR A 27 4.46 -27.84 32.94
CA THR A 27 5.58 -27.99 33.89
C THR A 27 6.95 -28.11 33.21
N GLY A 28 7.16 -27.43 32.08
CA GLY A 28 8.42 -27.42 31.36
C GLY A 28 9.33 -26.27 31.78
N THR A 29 10.63 -26.52 31.91
CA THR A 29 11.69 -25.57 32.33
C THR A 29 12.03 -24.49 31.27
N GLY A 30 11.08 -24.14 30.40
CA GLY A 30 11.23 -23.07 29.42
C GLY A 30 10.79 -21.72 30.00
N ALA A 31 11.50 -20.64 29.70
CA ALA A 31 11.12 -19.31 30.16
C ALA A 31 9.76 -18.89 29.55
N ARG A 32 8.78 -18.61 30.42
CA ARG A 32 7.34 -18.49 30.10
C ARG A 32 6.89 -17.07 29.71
N GLY A 33 7.81 -16.16 29.39
CA GLY A 33 7.50 -14.74 29.18
C GLY A 33 7.54 -14.28 27.72
N VAL A 34 7.01 -13.08 27.49
CA VAL A 34 7.17 -12.32 26.25
C VAL A 34 7.83 -10.98 26.56
N VAL A 35 8.68 -10.50 25.67
CA VAL A 35 9.33 -9.19 25.81
C VAL A 35 8.58 -8.13 25.00
N VAL A 36 8.21 -7.01 25.61
CA VAL A 36 7.57 -5.86 24.94
C VAL A 36 8.54 -4.69 24.84
N ARG A 37 8.68 -4.10 23.65
CA ARG A 37 9.62 -3.00 23.38
C ARG A 37 8.93 -1.63 23.31
N ILE A 38 9.07 -0.81 24.35
CA ILE A 38 8.33 0.46 24.53
C ILE A 38 9.18 1.66 24.05
N GLY A 39 9.95 1.47 22.98
CA GLY A 39 10.84 2.48 22.38
C GLY A 39 12.33 2.27 22.66
N ALA A 40 13.16 3.27 22.35
CA ALA A 40 14.62 3.16 22.34
C ALA A 40 15.18 2.68 23.68
N GLY A 41 15.53 1.39 23.75
CA GLY A 41 16.19 0.76 24.89
C GLY A 41 15.29 0.43 26.09
N ARG A 42 13.96 0.59 26.01
CA ARG A 42 13.03 0.23 27.09
C ARG A 42 12.28 -1.06 26.75
N TRP A 43 12.40 -2.04 27.65
CA TRP A 43 11.86 -3.38 27.48
C TRP A 43 11.09 -3.76 28.75
N LEU A 44 9.94 -4.39 28.59
CA LEU A 44 9.19 -5.02 29.67
C LEU A 44 9.13 -6.53 29.42
N VAL A 45 9.17 -7.33 30.48
CA VAL A 45 8.88 -8.76 30.41
C VAL A 45 7.48 -8.98 30.97
N LEU A 46 6.63 -9.63 30.19
CA LEU A 46 5.31 -10.05 30.60
C LEU A 46 5.32 -11.55 30.82
N GLU A 47 4.90 -11.99 32.00
CA GLU A 47 4.75 -13.41 32.35
C GLU A 47 3.26 -13.74 32.51
N PRO A 48 2.78 -14.90 32.05
CA PRO A 48 1.45 -15.38 32.34
C PRO A 48 1.30 -15.59 33.84
N ASP A 49 0.20 -15.08 34.40
CA ASP A 49 -0.12 -15.23 35.81
C ASP A 49 -0.79 -16.61 36.04
N PRO A 50 -0.14 -17.55 36.74
CA PRO A 50 -0.70 -18.87 36.99
C PRO A 50 -1.81 -18.88 38.06
N GLU A 51 -1.96 -17.80 38.83
CA GLU A 51 -2.93 -17.70 39.93
C GLU A 51 -4.18 -16.91 39.56
N ALA A 52 -4.18 -16.24 38.40
CA ALA A 52 -5.35 -15.59 37.86
C ALA A 52 -6.38 -16.65 37.43
N VAL A 53 -7.46 -16.75 38.21
CA VAL A 53 -8.66 -17.46 37.77
C VAL A 53 -9.13 -16.76 36.51
N ALA A 54 -9.22 -17.49 35.39
CA ALA A 54 -9.79 -16.93 34.18
C ALA A 54 -11.16 -16.34 34.54
N ASP A 55 -11.28 -15.01 34.51
CA ASP A 55 -12.59 -14.37 34.47
C ASP A 55 -13.36 -15.03 33.34
N GLY A 56 -14.66 -15.24 33.50
CA GLY A 56 -15.50 -16.17 32.70
C GLY A 56 -15.50 -16.01 31.16
N ASP A 57 -14.65 -15.13 30.62
CA ASP A 57 -14.32 -14.92 29.21
C ASP A 57 -13.00 -15.60 28.76
N GLY A 58 -12.23 -16.22 29.66
CA GLY A 58 -11.02 -16.99 29.31
C GLY A 58 -9.77 -16.15 28.97
N ALA A 59 -9.78 -14.84 29.24
CA ALA A 59 -8.65 -13.95 28.93
C ALA A 59 -7.39 -14.28 29.77
N PRO A 60 -6.22 -14.44 29.14
CA PRO A 60 -4.98 -14.74 29.86
C PRO A 60 -4.48 -13.51 30.64
N ALA A 61 -4.36 -13.62 31.97
CA ALA A 61 -3.79 -12.54 32.76
C ALA A 61 -2.25 -12.53 32.64
N LEU A 62 -1.68 -11.34 32.43
CA LEU A 62 -0.23 -11.12 32.42
C LEU A 62 0.18 -10.25 33.61
N ARG A 63 1.30 -10.60 34.23
CA ARG A 63 1.99 -9.77 35.22
C ARG A 63 3.32 -9.27 34.67
N ILE A 64 3.77 -8.11 35.13
CA ILE A 64 5.09 -7.59 34.80
C ILE A 64 6.13 -8.42 35.57
N GLY A 65 6.93 -9.19 34.84
CA GLY A 65 8.01 -10.00 35.39
C GLY A 65 9.24 -9.18 35.76
N ALA A 66 10.10 -9.73 36.62
CA ALA A 66 11.38 -9.10 36.96
C ALA A 66 12.29 -9.02 35.72
N ALA A 67 12.86 -7.85 35.44
CA ALA A 67 13.79 -7.68 34.33
C ALA A 67 15.01 -8.61 34.51
N PRO A 68 15.34 -9.49 33.54
CA PRO A 68 16.53 -10.31 33.62
C PRO A 68 17.79 -9.44 33.74
N ALA A 69 18.75 -9.85 34.57
CA ALA A 69 20.08 -9.26 34.55
C ALA A 69 20.65 -9.35 33.11
N ARG A 70 21.12 -8.21 32.57
CA ARG A 70 21.58 -8.06 31.17
C ARG A 70 22.47 -9.24 30.72
N GLY A 71 22.12 -9.84 29.59
CA GLY A 71 22.98 -10.81 28.89
C GLY A 71 22.18 -11.84 28.11
N ASP A 72 21.71 -12.88 28.79
CA ASP A 72 21.28 -14.12 28.10
C ASP A 72 19.77 -14.43 28.24
N GLY A 73 19.08 -13.87 29.24
CA GLY A 73 17.68 -14.22 29.50
C GLY A 73 16.66 -13.58 28.55
N LEU A 74 16.94 -12.37 28.04
CA LEU A 74 16.02 -11.64 27.16
C LEU A 74 16.04 -12.16 25.71
N SER A 75 17.20 -12.60 25.20
CA SER A 75 17.30 -13.17 23.84
C SER A 75 16.61 -14.53 23.71
N ALA A 76 16.39 -15.24 24.83
CA ALA A 76 15.71 -16.54 24.84
C ALA A 76 14.17 -16.42 24.86
N LEU A 77 13.63 -15.21 25.07
CA LEU A 77 12.21 -14.92 25.10
C LEU A 77 11.73 -14.36 23.75
N PRO A 78 10.57 -14.79 23.25
CA PRO A 78 9.98 -14.19 22.07
C PRO A 78 9.64 -12.71 22.35
N VAL A 79 9.83 -11.87 21.34
CA VAL A 79 9.57 -10.43 21.41
C VAL A 79 8.23 -10.14 20.77
N LEU A 80 7.36 -9.42 21.47
CA LEU A 80 6.07 -8.99 20.95
C LEU A 80 6.27 -8.13 19.69
N PRO A 81 5.55 -8.42 18.59
CA PRO A 81 5.63 -7.61 17.38
C PRO A 81 5.33 -6.13 17.66
N ASP A 82 6.01 -5.25 16.91
CA ASP A 82 5.83 -3.80 17.08
C ASP A 82 4.37 -3.37 16.84
N ALA A 83 3.69 -4.04 15.89
CA ALA A 83 2.28 -3.83 15.58
C ALA A 83 1.31 -4.19 16.73
N ALA A 84 1.70 -5.11 17.60
CA ALA A 84 0.95 -5.47 18.81
C ALA A 84 1.35 -4.62 20.03
N THR A 85 2.50 -3.94 19.96
CA THR A 85 2.99 -3.10 21.07
C THR A 85 2.27 -1.75 21.12
N TRP A 86 1.97 -1.17 19.96
CA TRP A 86 1.39 0.17 19.82
C TRP A 86 -0.05 0.12 19.35
N VAL A 87 -0.84 1.13 19.70
CA VAL A 87 -2.16 1.29 19.09
C VAL A 87 -1.97 1.56 17.59
N PRO A 88 -2.72 0.88 16.70
CA PRO A 88 -2.66 1.17 15.27
C PRO A 88 -3.06 2.62 14.99
N PRO A 89 -2.38 3.33 14.08
CA PRO A 89 -2.67 4.73 13.78
C PRO A 89 -4.12 4.94 13.33
N ASP A 90 -4.68 3.99 12.58
CA ASP A 90 -6.08 4.01 12.15
C ASP A 90 -7.06 3.99 13.32
N LEU A 91 -6.76 3.21 14.36
CA LEU A 91 -7.57 3.13 15.57
C LEU A 91 -7.42 4.40 16.42
N GLU A 92 -6.22 4.99 16.45
CA GLU A 92 -5.99 6.30 17.10
C GLU A 92 -6.85 7.40 16.44
N LEU A 93 -6.88 7.45 15.11
CA LEU A 93 -7.66 8.43 14.35
C LEU A 93 -9.17 8.28 14.59
N VAL A 94 -9.68 7.05 14.66
CA VAL A 94 -11.10 6.80 14.96
C VAL A 94 -11.43 7.16 16.40
N ARG A 95 -10.62 6.75 17.38
CA ARG A 95 -10.82 7.09 18.81
C ARG A 95 -10.75 8.60 19.05
N ALA A 96 -9.93 9.32 18.29
CA ALA A 96 -9.85 10.78 18.32
C ALA A 96 -11.01 11.48 17.59
N GLY A 97 -11.91 10.73 16.91
CA GLY A 97 -13.00 11.29 16.13
C GLY A 97 -12.56 12.02 14.85
N ALA A 98 -11.29 11.90 14.46
CA ALA A 98 -10.75 12.55 13.26
C ALA A 98 -11.33 11.94 11.98
N ILE A 99 -11.67 10.64 12.02
CA ILE A 99 -12.36 9.91 10.96
C ILE A 99 -13.37 8.92 11.59
N GLY A 100 -14.45 8.59 10.86
CA GLY A 100 -15.32 7.47 11.22
C GLY A 100 -14.81 6.14 10.66
N ALA A 101 -15.24 5.01 11.23
CA ALA A 101 -14.85 3.67 10.78
C ALA A 101 -15.13 3.42 9.28
N GLY A 102 -16.19 4.01 8.72
CA GLY A 102 -16.51 3.93 7.28
C GLY A 102 -15.55 4.68 6.35
N ARG A 103 -14.58 5.44 6.89
CA ARG A 103 -13.50 6.06 6.10
C ARG A 103 -12.19 5.25 6.13
N LEU A 104 -12.14 4.16 6.89
CA LEU A 104 -11.01 3.23 6.85
C LEU A 104 -11.10 2.34 5.61
N HIS A 105 -9.96 1.77 5.21
CA HIS A 105 -9.95 0.74 4.17
C HIS A 105 -10.80 -0.46 4.62
N PRO A 106 -11.60 -1.10 3.75
CA PRO A 106 -12.52 -2.17 4.14
C PRO A 106 -11.88 -3.31 4.96
N LEU A 107 -10.66 -3.75 4.58
CA LEU A 107 -9.91 -4.76 5.32
C LEU A 107 -9.51 -4.30 6.74
N VAL A 108 -9.17 -3.03 6.89
CA VAL A 108 -8.78 -2.45 8.18
C VAL A 108 -10.00 -2.24 9.06
N ALA A 109 -11.11 -1.77 8.47
CA ALA A 109 -12.39 -1.65 9.16
C ALA A 109 -12.87 -3.01 9.69
N SER A 110 -12.83 -4.07 8.88
CA SER A 110 -13.22 -5.42 9.31
C SER A 110 -12.30 -6.00 10.39
N ALA A 111 -11.01 -5.63 10.39
CA ALA A 111 -10.06 -6.13 11.38
C ALA A 111 -10.16 -5.38 12.73
N LEU A 112 -10.44 -4.08 12.71
CA LEU A 112 -10.54 -3.26 13.94
C LEU A 112 -11.96 -3.25 14.53
N PHE A 113 -12.97 -3.46 13.69
CA PHE A 113 -14.38 -3.40 14.06
C PHE A 113 -15.13 -4.62 13.50
N PRO A 114 -14.95 -5.83 14.06
CA PRO A 114 -15.54 -7.05 13.53
C PRO A 114 -17.07 -7.05 13.52
N ASP A 115 -17.71 -6.30 14.43
CA ASP A 115 -19.17 -6.12 14.46
C ASP A 115 -19.68 -5.10 13.42
N HIS A 116 -18.78 -4.34 12.79
CA HIS A 116 -19.14 -3.48 11.67
C HIS A 116 -19.16 -4.35 10.42
N GLY A 117 -20.37 -4.77 10.02
CA GLY A 117 -20.57 -5.45 8.74
C GLY A 117 -19.88 -4.70 7.60
N PRO A 118 -19.42 -5.40 6.55
CA PRO A 118 -18.62 -4.79 5.50
C PRO A 118 -19.34 -3.54 4.99
N ALA A 119 -18.72 -2.38 5.22
CA ALA A 119 -19.18 -1.15 4.60
C ALA A 119 -19.09 -1.41 3.11
N LEU A 120 -20.26 -1.54 2.46
CA LEU A 120 -20.32 -1.61 1.01
C LEU A 120 -19.50 -0.42 0.52
N PRO A 121 -18.47 -0.63 -0.32
CA PRO A 121 -17.73 0.50 -0.86
C PRO A 121 -18.75 1.50 -1.37
N PRO A 122 -18.63 2.79 -1.00
CA PRO A 122 -19.54 3.79 -1.51
C PRO A 122 -19.62 3.56 -3.02
N PRO A 123 -20.83 3.48 -3.60
CA PRO A 123 -20.95 3.27 -5.04
C PRO A 123 -20.02 4.28 -5.69
N PRO A 124 -19.24 3.88 -6.71
CA PRO A 124 -18.41 4.83 -7.43
C PRO A 124 -19.33 6.01 -7.71
N THR A 125 -18.94 7.20 -7.25
CA THR A 125 -19.72 8.42 -7.49
C THR A 125 -19.98 8.42 -8.98
N ALA A 126 -21.22 8.11 -9.36
CA ALA A 126 -21.61 8.08 -10.75
C ALA A 126 -21.17 9.42 -11.32
N PRO A 127 -20.34 9.45 -12.37
CA PRO A 127 -19.70 10.68 -12.77
C PRO A 127 -20.79 11.71 -13.02
N THR A 128 -20.75 12.78 -12.23
CA THR A 128 -21.49 14.02 -12.43
C THR A 128 -20.92 14.76 -13.64
N ALA A 129 -20.77 14.07 -14.76
CA ALA A 129 -20.38 14.65 -16.02
C ALA A 129 -21.47 14.27 -17.00
N GLY A 130 -22.49 15.12 -17.08
CA GLY A 130 -23.28 15.20 -18.31
C GLY A 130 -22.34 15.34 -19.52
N PRO A 131 -22.83 15.05 -20.72
CA PRO A 131 -21.99 15.04 -21.91
C PRO A 131 -21.17 16.34 -22.02
N ARG A 132 -19.86 16.20 -22.29
CA ARG A 132 -18.98 17.36 -22.48
C ARG A 132 -19.47 18.14 -23.69
N VAL A 133 -19.53 19.46 -23.60
CA VAL A 133 -20.02 20.31 -24.69
C VAL A 133 -18.85 21.00 -25.40
N VAL A 134 -18.85 20.98 -26.73
CA VAL A 134 -17.83 21.57 -27.59
C VAL A 134 -18.50 22.41 -28.67
N ASP A 135 -17.95 23.59 -28.97
CA ASP A 135 -18.40 24.40 -30.11
C ASP A 135 -17.78 23.86 -31.41
N CYS A 136 -18.61 23.25 -32.26
CA CYS A 136 -18.23 22.65 -33.53
C CYS A 136 -18.94 23.37 -34.68
N ARG A 137 -18.18 24.00 -35.58
CA ARG A 137 -18.70 24.74 -36.76
C ARG A 137 -19.85 25.72 -36.42
N GLY A 138 -19.81 26.35 -35.25
CA GLY A 138 -20.80 27.35 -34.81
C GLY A 138 -22.02 26.77 -34.08
N ALA A 139 -22.06 25.46 -33.81
CA ALA A 139 -23.10 24.80 -33.01
C ALA A 139 -22.50 24.11 -31.78
N ARG A 140 -23.30 23.96 -30.71
CA ARG A 140 -22.89 23.25 -29.48
C ARG A 140 -23.13 21.76 -29.66
N HIS A 141 -22.06 20.97 -29.71
CA HIS A 141 -22.10 19.51 -29.83
C HIS A 141 -21.75 18.86 -28.49
N ARG A 142 -22.30 17.68 -28.26
CA ARG A 142 -22.17 16.87 -27.05
C ARG A 142 -21.26 15.69 -27.31
N LEU A 143 -20.36 15.42 -26.38
CA LEU A 143 -19.49 14.25 -26.34
C LEU A 143 -19.91 13.37 -25.15
N GLY A 144 -20.02 12.07 -25.36
CA GLY A 144 -20.43 11.13 -24.33
C GLY A 144 -20.01 9.71 -24.66
N LEU A 145 -20.18 8.81 -23.69
CA LEU A 145 -19.90 7.39 -23.89
C LEU A 145 -21.06 6.74 -24.65
N VAL A 146 -20.75 6.04 -25.75
CA VAL A 146 -21.66 5.19 -26.50
C VAL A 146 -21.01 3.81 -26.58
N GLU A 147 -21.70 2.77 -26.10
CA GLU A 147 -21.15 1.40 -26.02
C GLU A 147 -19.77 1.33 -25.34
N GLY A 148 -19.57 2.15 -24.30
CA GLY A 148 -18.31 2.20 -23.55
C GLY A 148 -17.14 2.80 -24.32
N VAL A 149 -17.40 3.68 -25.30
CA VAL A 149 -16.37 4.46 -26.01
C VAL A 149 -16.80 5.92 -26.10
N LEU A 150 -15.88 6.84 -25.84
CA LEU A 150 -16.10 8.28 -26.00
C LEU A 150 -16.36 8.65 -27.46
N ALA A 151 -17.56 9.17 -27.74
CA ALA A 151 -18.05 9.50 -29.07
C ALA A 151 -18.69 10.89 -29.11
N ALA A 152 -18.75 11.49 -30.31
CA ALA A 152 -19.49 12.72 -30.56
C ALA A 152 -20.95 12.38 -30.88
N LEU A 153 -21.87 12.75 -29.98
CA LEU A 153 -23.27 12.33 -29.99
C LEU A 153 -24.11 13.03 -31.07
N ASP A 154 -23.68 14.22 -31.49
CA ASP A 154 -24.41 15.05 -32.45
C ASP A 154 -23.87 14.90 -33.89
N HIS A 155 -23.13 13.82 -34.17
CA HIS A 155 -22.64 13.48 -35.50
C HIS A 155 -23.08 12.08 -35.93
N ASP A 156 -23.43 11.93 -37.20
CA ASP A 156 -23.69 10.62 -37.79
C ASP A 156 -22.36 9.85 -38.00
N PRO A 157 -22.33 8.51 -37.81
CA PRO A 157 -21.10 7.73 -38.02
C PRO A 157 -20.48 7.87 -39.42
N ALA A 158 -21.27 8.08 -40.46
CA ALA A 158 -20.77 8.31 -41.82
C ALA A 158 -20.15 9.71 -41.97
N GLU A 159 -20.67 10.70 -41.24
CA GLU A 159 -20.07 12.02 -41.14
C GLU A 159 -18.71 11.94 -40.44
N ILE A 160 -18.64 11.28 -39.28
CA ILE A 160 -17.39 11.08 -38.53
C ILE A 160 -16.33 10.45 -39.43
N ARG A 161 -16.66 9.36 -40.12
CA ARG A 161 -15.71 8.65 -40.99
C ARG A 161 -15.18 9.53 -42.13
N ARG A 162 -16.04 10.37 -42.71
CA ARG A 162 -15.63 11.33 -43.75
C ARG A 162 -14.67 12.37 -43.20
N GLU A 163 -14.97 12.91 -42.04
CA GLU A 163 -14.17 13.96 -41.39
C GLU A 163 -12.82 13.40 -40.90
N GLU A 164 -12.76 12.15 -40.44
CA GLU A 164 -11.50 11.45 -40.15
C GLU A 164 -10.62 11.29 -41.39
N LEU A 165 -11.21 10.93 -42.54
CA LEU A 165 -10.48 10.85 -43.81
C LEU A 165 -9.97 12.22 -44.25
N LEU A 166 -10.81 13.25 -44.13
CA LEU A 166 -10.40 14.62 -44.44
C LEU A 166 -9.26 15.06 -43.52
N ALA A 167 -9.36 14.81 -42.21
CA ALA A 167 -8.31 15.11 -41.25
C ALA A 167 -6.98 14.42 -41.58
N ALA A 168 -7.01 13.18 -42.06
CA ALA A 168 -5.80 12.49 -42.51
C ALA A 168 -5.14 13.13 -43.74
N LEU A 169 -5.94 13.77 -44.61
CA LEU A 169 -5.46 14.43 -45.83
C LEU A 169 -5.06 15.89 -45.61
N THR A 170 -5.80 16.62 -44.76
CA THR A 170 -5.65 18.07 -44.57
C THR A 170 -5.00 18.45 -43.24
N GLY A 171 -4.86 17.50 -42.31
CA GLY A 171 -4.36 17.73 -40.96
C GLY A 171 -5.28 18.55 -40.05
N THR A 172 -6.52 18.83 -40.48
CA THR A 172 -7.45 19.74 -39.78
C THR A 172 -8.75 19.04 -39.39
N PRO A 173 -8.74 18.19 -38.35
CA PRO A 173 -9.94 17.55 -37.84
C PRO A 173 -10.94 18.55 -37.27
N LEU A 174 -12.22 18.16 -37.21
CA LEU A 174 -13.28 18.90 -36.52
C LEU A 174 -12.97 19.11 -35.03
N PRO A 175 -13.45 20.20 -34.39
CA PRO A 175 -13.30 20.43 -32.95
C PRO A 175 -13.72 19.24 -32.07
N CYS A 176 -14.84 18.58 -32.39
CA CYS A 176 -15.27 17.38 -31.67
C CYS A 176 -14.23 16.24 -31.73
N LEU A 177 -13.68 15.98 -32.92
CA LEU A 177 -12.66 14.95 -33.11
C LEU A 177 -11.34 15.32 -32.44
N GLN A 178 -10.97 16.60 -32.45
CA GLN A 178 -9.80 17.12 -31.73
C GLN A 178 -9.90 16.86 -30.23
N VAL A 179 -11.04 17.20 -29.62
CA VAL A 179 -11.25 17.01 -28.18
C VAL A 179 -11.24 15.53 -27.81
N ILE A 180 -11.85 14.65 -28.63
CA ILE A 180 -11.79 13.21 -28.42
C ILE A 180 -10.35 12.70 -28.54
N ASP A 181 -9.60 13.12 -29.56
CA ASP A 181 -8.21 12.71 -29.76
C ASP A 181 -7.31 13.18 -28.60
N GLU A 182 -7.47 14.42 -28.13
CA GLU A 182 -6.73 14.95 -27.00
C GLU A 182 -7.06 14.20 -25.71
N ALA A 183 -8.34 13.86 -25.47
CA ALA A 183 -8.71 13.04 -24.32
C ALA A 183 -8.00 11.66 -24.32
N HIS A 184 -7.76 11.07 -25.50
CA HIS A 184 -7.02 9.81 -25.61
C HIS A 184 -5.51 9.96 -25.46
N ARG A 185 -4.92 11.09 -25.86
CA ARG A 185 -3.46 11.28 -25.83
C ARG A 185 -2.96 11.94 -24.55
N ARG A 186 -3.66 12.98 -24.10
CA ARG A 186 -3.26 13.87 -23.01
C ARG A 186 -4.52 14.35 -22.26
N PRO A 187 -5.18 13.46 -21.50
CA PRO A 187 -6.34 13.85 -20.73
C PRO A 187 -5.93 14.89 -19.67
N GLU A 188 -6.84 15.82 -19.36
CA GLU A 188 -6.63 16.85 -18.34
C GLU A 188 -6.33 16.25 -16.95
N CYS A 189 -6.90 15.08 -16.66
CA CYS A 189 -6.68 14.33 -15.42
C CYS A 189 -5.41 13.45 -15.43
N LEU A 190 -4.53 13.58 -16.43
CA LEU A 190 -3.28 12.82 -16.50
C LEU A 190 -2.40 12.98 -15.24
N PRO A 191 -2.28 14.16 -14.60
CA PRO A 191 -1.52 14.30 -13.35
C PRO A 191 -2.04 13.39 -12.23
N ASP A 192 -3.36 13.32 -12.04
CA ASP A 192 -3.99 12.48 -11.00
C ASP A 192 -3.79 10.99 -11.30
N ILE A 193 -3.85 10.61 -12.59
CA ILE A 193 -3.57 9.24 -13.04
C ILE A 193 -2.11 8.87 -12.70
N ARG A 194 -1.16 9.76 -13.01
CA ARG A 194 0.27 9.55 -12.70
C ARG A 194 0.49 9.36 -11.20
N GLU A 195 -0.09 10.24 -10.38
CA GLU A 195 0.03 10.14 -8.93
C GLU A 195 -0.46 8.78 -8.43
N ARG A 196 -1.64 8.32 -8.87
CA ARG A 196 -2.15 6.98 -8.52
C ARG A 196 -1.22 5.86 -8.94
N LEU A 197 -0.70 5.90 -10.17
CA LEU A 197 0.23 4.89 -10.68
C LEU A 197 1.52 4.86 -9.87
N ASP A 198 2.06 6.01 -9.51
CA ASP A 198 3.28 6.12 -8.70
C ASP A 198 3.08 5.58 -7.28
N HIS A 199 1.85 5.64 -6.76
CA HIS A 199 1.48 5.03 -5.48
C HIS A 199 1.06 3.55 -5.60
N GLY A 200 1.09 2.97 -6.80
CA GLY A 200 0.69 1.58 -7.05
C GLY A 200 -0.81 1.33 -7.13
N ASP A 201 -1.65 2.38 -7.14
CA ASP A 201 -3.10 2.29 -7.32
C ASP A 201 -3.46 2.14 -8.81
N THR A 202 -3.09 1.01 -9.42
CA THR A 202 -3.41 0.72 -10.83
C THR A 202 -4.91 0.63 -11.07
N ALA A 203 -5.66 0.04 -10.13
CA ALA A 203 -7.10 -0.14 -10.26
C ALA A 203 -7.82 1.21 -10.28
N GLY A 204 -7.47 2.12 -9.38
CA GLY A 204 -8.04 3.46 -9.37
C GLY A 204 -7.62 4.30 -10.57
N ALA A 205 -6.37 4.19 -11.02
CA ALA A 205 -5.91 4.85 -12.23
C ALA A 205 -6.71 4.40 -13.47
N LEU A 206 -6.91 3.09 -13.64
CA LEU A 206 -7.71 2.54 -14.74
C LEU A 206 -9.18 2.95 -14.64
N ALA A 207 -9.78 2.96 -13.44
CA ALA A 207 -11.15 3.42 -13.27
C ALA A 207 -11.35 4.88 -13.72
N VAL A 208 -10.37 5.76 -13.49
CA VAL A 208 -10.41 7.16 -13.98
C VAL A 208 -10.37 7.19 -15.51
N VAL A 209 -9.51 6.38 -16.14
CA VAL A 209 -9.40 6.28 -17.60
C VAL A 209 -10.68 5.71 -18.21
N GLU A 210 -11.23 4.64 -17.64
CA GLU A 210 -12.47 4.01 -18.08
C GLU A 210 -13.67 4.95 -17.93
N ASN A 211 -13.72 5.77 -16.88
CA ASN A 211 -14.77 6.78 -16.73
C ASN A 211 -14.66 7.90 -17.77
N LEU A 212 -13.45 8.21 -18.24
CA LEU A 212 -13.22 9.27 -19.23
C LEU A 212 -13.45 8.81 -20.66
N LEU A 213 -12.84 7.67 -21.04
CA LEU A 213 -12.79 7.17 -22.40
C LEU A 213 -13.78 6.03 -22.65
N GLY A 214 -14.23 5.39 -21.57
CA GLY A 214 -15.04 4.19 -21.59
C GLY A 214 -14.19 2.90 -21.49
N PRO A 215 -14.77 1.79 -21.00
CA PRO A 215 -14.05 0.52 -20.80
C PRO A 215 -13.60 -0.14 -22.11
N GLY A 216 -14.20 0.21 -23.25
CA GLY A 216 -13.84 -0.30 -24.58
C GLY A 216 -12.81 0.57 -25.32
N ALA A 217 -12.32 1.64 -24.69
CA ALA A 217 -11.46 2.61 -25.37
C ALA A 217 -10.10 2.02 -25.75
N ARG A 218 -9.71 2.25 -27.00
CA ARG A 218 -8.36 1.93 -27.48
C ARG A 218 -7.45 3.13 -27.26
N LEU A 219 -6.43 2.97 -26.43
CA LEU A 219 -5.46 4.03 -26.17
C LEU A 219 -4.70 4.42 -27.44
N ARG A 220 -4.64 5.72 -27.71
CA ARG A 220 -3.87 6.29 -28.81
C ARG A 220 -2.45 6.59 -28.33
N ALA A 221 -1.51 6.69 -29.28
CA ALA A 221 -0.14 7.10 -28.95
C ALA A 221 -0.14 8.51 -28.36
N GLY A 222 0.48 8.68 -27.19
CA GLY A 222 0.48 9.92 -26.44
C GLY A 222 0.83 9.67 -24.97
N ALA A 223 0.92 10.76 -24.21
CA ALA A 223 1.38 10.72 -22.83
C ALA A 223 0.58 9.76 -21.94
N LEU A 224 -0.75 9.65 -22.12
CA LEU A 224 -1.55 8.69 -21.36
C LEU A 224 -1.08 7.24 -21.57
N ARG A 225 -0.87 6.84 -22.83
CA ARG A 225 -0.38 5.50 -23.14
C ARG A 225 1.03 5.30 -22.59
N ASP A 226 1.91 6.27 -22.80
CA ASP A 226 3.32 6.18 -22.39
C ASP A 226 3.42 6.02 -20.85
N GLU A 227 2.58 6.71 -20.08
CA GLU A 227 2.55 6.58 -18.62
C GLU A 227 2.06 5.20 -18.15
N LEU A 228 1.00 4.67 -18.78
CA LEU A 228 0.47 3.35 -18.45
C LEU A 228 1.46 2.24 -18.83
N GLU A 229 2.13 2.38 -19.97
CA GLU A 229 3.19 1.47 -20.43
C GLU A 229 4.39 1.51 -19.47
N ALA A 230 4.87 2.70 -19.12
CA ALA A 230 5.96 2.86 -18.15
C ALA A 230 5.58 2.31 -16.76
N ALA A 231 4.34 2.48 -16.30
CA ALA A 231 3.89 1.92 -15.03
C ALA A 231 3.83 0.39 -15.06
N ALA A 232 3.41 -0.21 -16.19
CA ALA A 232 3.43 -1.65 -16.38
C ALA A 232 4.87 -2.19 -16.37
N GLU A 233 5.80 -1.52 -17.05
CA GLU A 233 7.22 -1.87 -17.04
C GLU A 233 7.82 -1.79 -15.63
N ARG A 234 7.56 -0.71 -14.89
CA ARG A 234 8.00 -0.57 -13.48
C ARG A 234 7.49 -1.72 -12.62
N ARG A 235 6.23 -2.12 -12.80
CA ARG A 235 5.63 -3.24 -12.07
C ARG A 235 6.26 -4.58 -12.42
N ILE A 236 6.55 -4.84 -13.69
CA ILE A 236 7.24 -6.05 -14.14
C ILE A 236 8.64 -6.10 -13.55
N ALA A 237 9.42 -5.03 -13.70
CA ALA A 237 10.77 -4.94 -13.15
C ALA A 237 10.78 -5.14 -11.63
N HIS A 238 9.88 -4.47 -10.90
CA HIS A 238 9.75 -4.69 -9.46
C HIS A 238 9.37 -6.14 -9.12
N GLY A 239 8.51 -6.77 -9.91
CA GLY A 239 8.16 -8.18 -9.78
C GLY A 239 9.36 -9.11 -10.01
N MET A 240 10.17 -8.84 -11.04
CA MET A 240 11.40 -9.59 -11.33
C MET A 240 12.41 -9.45 -10.19
N PHE A 241 12.65 -8.24 -9.71
CA PHE A 241 13.46 -7.96 -8.53
C PHE A 241 12.98 -8.75 -7.30
N ARG A 242 11.69 -8.69 -6.99
CA ARG A 242 11.08 -9.41 -5.86
C ARG A 242 11.20 -10.92 -5.97
N ALA A 243 11.19 -11.45 -7.20
CA ALA A 243 11.35 -12.87 -7.48
C ALA A 243 12.83 -13.32 -7.58
N GLY A 244 13.79 -12.39 -7.46
CA GLY A 244 15.21 -12.67 -7.66
C GLY A 244 15.58 -12.97 -9.12
N LEU A 245 14.70 -12.62 -10.07
CA LEU A 245 14.87 -12.85 -11.51
C LEU A 245 15.56 -11.68 -12.23
N ASP A 246 15.88 -10.61 -11.49
CA ASP A 246 16.64 -9.46 -11.98
C ASP A 246 18.17 -9.65 -11.88
N GLU A 247 18.64 -10.85 -11.54
CA GLU A 247 20.08 -11.11 -11.60
C GLU A 247 20.58 -10.97 -13.05
N PRO A 248 21.59 -10.13 -13.31
CA PRO A 248 22.23 -10.13 -14.60
C PRO A 248 22.84 -11.52 -14.83
N ALA A 249 22.74 -12.03 -16.06
CA ALA A 249 23.43 -13.26 -16.45
C ALA A 249 24.87 -13.25 -15.90
N ALA A 250 25.22 -14.26 -15.11
CA ALA A 250 26.56 -14.42 -14.54
C ALA A 250 27.61 -14.31 -15.66
N GLY A 251 28.27 -13.15 -15.74
CA GLY A 251 28.96 -12.75 -16.95
C GLY A 251 29.90 -11.58 -16.76
N ARG A 252 30.65 -11.57 -15.64
CA ARG A 252 32.03 -11.06 -15.50
C ARG A 252 32.45 -11.19 -14.03
N VAL A 253 33.11 -12.30 -13.72
CA VAL A 253 34.01 -12.37 -12.55
C VAL A 253 35.14 -11.37 -12.83
N GLY A 254 35.01 -10.15 -12.29
CA GLY A 254 36.14 -9.25 -12.16
C GLY A 254 37.16 -9.85 -11.19
N PRO A 255 38.48 -9.67 -11.40
CA PRO A 255 39.46 -10.30 -10.56
C PRO A 255 39.31 -9.80 -9.12
N HIS A 256 39.20 -10.77 -8.23
CA HIS A 256 39.23 -10.63 -6.78
C HIS A 256 40.42 -9.73 -6.41
N ARG A 257 40.17 -8.46 -6.07
CA ARG A 257 41.15 -7.67 -5.34
C ARG A 257 41.10 -8.14 -3.90
N GLU A 258 41.98 -9.08 -3.60
CA GLU A 258 42.42 -9.35 -2.24
C GLU A 258 42.75 -8.02 -1.56
N GLY A 259 41.85 -7.58 -0.68
CA GLY A 259 42.11 -6.49 0.24
C GLY A 259 43.22 -6.93 1.18
N ALA A 260 44.45 -6.55 0.84
CA ALA A 260 45.62 -6.72 1.66
C ALA A 260 45.33 -6.21 3.08
N ARG A 261 45.48 -7.12 4.04
CA ARG A 261 45.57 -6.81 5.46
C ARG A 261 46.84 -6.01 5.69
N GLU A 262 46.75 -4.68 5.71
CA GLU A 262 47.78 -3.84 6.31
C GLU A 262 47.36 -3.45 7.72
N GLY A 263 47.89 -4.20 8.68
CA GLY A 263 47.80 -3.90 10.09
C GLY A 263 48.44 -2.55 10.39
N ARG A 264 47.67 -1.64 10.98
CA ARG A 264 48.22 -0.58 11.81
C ARG A 264 48.04 -0.97 13.28
N PHE A 265 49.08 -1.62 13.79
CA PHE A 265 49.43 -1.59 15.20
C PHE A 265 49.47 -0.13 15.67
N ARG A 266 48.62 0.24 16.63
CA ARG A 266 48.83 1.43 17.46
C ARG A 266 49.38 0.97 18.81
N PRO A 267 50.64 1.29 19.17
CA PRO A 267 51.14 1.02 20.51
C PRO A 267 50.53 2.03 21.50
N ARG A 268 50.06 1.51 22.63
CA ARG A 268 49.70 2.29 23.82
C ARG A 268 50.99 2.78 24.48
N GLN A 269 51.19 4.09 24.54
CA GLN A 269 52.22 4.67 25.41
C GLN A 269 51.64 4.85 26.81
N ALA A 270 52.23 4.13 27.76
CA ALA A 270 52.12 4.41 29.18
C ALA A 270 52.91 5.67 29.52
N THR A 271 52.34 6.56 30.31
CA THR A 271 53.09 7.58 31.04
C THR A 271 53.00 7.22 32.53
N PHE A 272 54.19 7.09 33.13
CA PHE A 272 54.38 7.00 34.57
C PHE A 272 54.17 8.38 35.19
N GLY A 273 53.57 8.37 36.39
CA GLY A 273 53.42 9.48 37.33
C GLY A 273 52.75 8.94 38.57
#